data_AF-A0A024UL39-F1
#
_entry.id   AF-A0A024UL39-F1
#
_cell.length_a   1.000
_cell.length_b   1.000
_cell.length_c   1.000
_cell.angle_alpha   90.00
_cell.angle_beta   90.00
_cell.angle_gamma   90.00
#
_symmetry.space_group_name_H-M   'P 1'
#
loop_
_entity.id
_entity.type
_entity.pdbx_description
1 polymer ?
#
loop_
_entity_poly.entity_id
_entity_poly.type
_entity_poly.pdbx_seq_one_letter_code
_entity_poly.pdbx_strand_id
1 'polypeptide(L)'
;MKIPAKSVISKTDVNKLRKKRQVKAKKTAILRKNFRRLNESSTADKVQQDLLDAVSRVQRITKHFQATILKEFGTSDIQVVTRTNPTFRLIDSFTSEVSTLISKSIPETIDDIAKEKLLPIIKSRGYN
;
A
#
# COMPACT_ATOMS: atom_id res chain seq x y z
N MET A 1 -14.80 20.95 60.83
CA MET A 1 -14.58 20.45 59.44
C MET A 1 -13.10 20.08 59.29
N LYS A 2 -12.77 18.82 59.01
CA LYS A 2 -11.38 18.38 58.75
C LYS A 2 -10.96 18.82 57.35
N ILE A 3 -9.92 19.64 57.26
CA ILE A 3 -9.27 20.00 56.00
C ILE A 3 -8.57 18.74 55.47
N PRO A 4 -8.78 18.31 54.21
CA PRO A 4 -8.08 17.14 53.68
C PRO A 4 -6.60 17.48 53.54
N ALA A 5 -5.73 16.69 54.17
CA ALA A 5 -4.29 16.76 53.95
C ALA A 5 -4.03 16.53 52.46
N LYS A 6 -3.61 17.58 51.74
CA LYS A 6 -3.11 17.47 50.38
C LYS A 6 -2.03 16.38 50.41
N SER A 7 -2.23 15.28 49.68
CA SER A 7 -1.25 14.20 49.61
C SER A 7 0.07 14.77 49.12
N VAL A 8 1.03 14.96 50.02
CA VAL A 8 2.36 15.46 49.67
C VAL A 8 3.06 14.33 48.94
N ILE A 9 3.01 14.37 47.61
CA ILE A 9 3.69 13.41 46.76
C ILE A 9 5.18 13.54 47.07
N SER A 10 5.80 12.45 47.53
CA SER A 10 7.22 12.47 47.90
C SER A 10 8.08 12.79 46.67
N LYS A 11 9.21 13.48 46.87
CA LYS A 11 10.18 13.74 45.78
C LYS A 11 10.57 12.45 45.04
N THR A 12 10.57 11.32 45.74
CA THR A 12 10.83 9.97 45.22
C THR A 12 9.74 9.49 44.26
N ASP A 13 8.46 9.72 44.57
CA ASP A 13 7.34 9.34 43.72
C ASP A 13 7.26 10.18 42.44
N VAL A 14 7.56 11.48 42.56
CA VAL A 14 7.70 12.36 41.39
C VAL A 14 8.80 11.87 40.45
N ASN A 15 9.94 11.45 41.01
CA ASN A 15 11.07 10.98 40.21
C ASN A 15 10.77 9.62 39.53
N LYS A 16 10.07 8.70 40.21
CA LYS A 16 9.57 7.45 39.62
C LYS A 16 8.59 7.73 38.47
N LEU A 17 7.68 8.68 38.66
CA LEU A 17 6.71 9.08 37.63
C LEU A 17 7.40 9.70 36.42
N ARG A 18 8.41 10.55 36.65
CA ARG A 18 9.24 11.15 35.59
C ARG A 18 9.96 10.08 34.77
N LYS A 19 10.58 9.10 35.44
CA LYS A 19 11.26 7.99 34.73
C LYS A 19 10.28 7.13 33.94
N LYS A 20 9.11 6.79 34.49
CA LYS A 20 8.05 6.07 33.75
C LYS A 20 7.59 6.85 32.50
N ARG A 21 7.39 8.16 32.61
CA ARG A 21 7.01 9.02 31.48
C ARG A 21 8.11 9.09 30.42
N GLN A 22 9.38 9.19 30.81
CA GLN A 22 10.51 9.18 29.86
C GLN A 22 10.63 7.85 29.11
N VAL A 23 10.48 6.72 29.80
CA VAL A 23 10.50 5.40 29.15
C VAL A 23 9.36 5.26 28.15
N LYS A 24 8.13 5.68 28.54
CA LYS A 24 6.97 5.69 27.64
C LYS A 24 7.23 6.57 26.42
N ALA A 25 7.70 7.80 26.61
CA ALA A 25 8.00 8.73 25.53
C ALA A 25 9.08 8.20 24.56
N LYS A 26 10.16 7.59 25.07
CA LYS A 26 11.19 6.94 24.23
C LYS A 26 10.59 5.80 23.39
N LYS A 27 9.75 4.96 24.00
CA LYS A 27 9.06 3.86 23.32
C LYS A 27 8.14 4.40 22.21
N THR A 28 7.36 5.45 22.50
CA THR A 28 6.46 6.09 21.54
C THR A 28 7.23 6.80 20.41
N ALA A 29 8.38 7.40 20.70
CA ALA A 29 9.20 8.09 19.69
C ALA A 29 9.82 7.13 18.67
N ILE A 30 10.34 5.98 19.11
CA ILE A 30 10.83 4.92 18.23
C ILE A 30 9.68 4.41 17.35
N LEU A 31 8.52 4.19 17.96
CA LEU A 31 7.34 3.70 17.25
C LEU A 31 6.85 4.71 16.21
N ARG A 32 6.75 6.01 16.55
CA ARG A 32 6.43 7.08 15.59
C ARG A 32 7.46 7.16 14.47
N LYS A 33 8.75 7.01 14.77
CA LYS A 33 9.80 7.01 13.74
C LYS A 33 9.66 5.80 12.79
N ASN A 34 9.30 4.64 13.31
CA ASN A 34 9.05 3.44 12.52
C ASN A 34 7.76 3.55 11.68
N PHE A 35 6.69 4.14 12.23
CA PHE A 35 5.45 4.39 11.50
C PHE A 35 5.57 5.53 10.47
N ARG A 36 6.35 6.59 10.75
CA ARG A 36 6.59 7.66 9.77
C ARG A 36 7.35 7.15 8.54
N ARG A 37 8.30 6.24 8.75
CA ARG A 37 9.00 5.53 7.67
C ARG A 37 8.07 4.68 6.79
N LEU A 38 6.91 4.26 7.32
CA LEU A 38 5.89 3.57 6.53
C LEU A 38 4.97 4.54 5.74
N ASN A 39 4.91 5.83 6.12
CA ASN A 39 3.89 6.77 5.64
C ASN A 39 4.38 7.87 4.66
N GLU A 40 5.69 8.04 4.42
CA GLU A 40 6.22 9.09 3.52
C GLU A 40 6.15 8.69 2.02
N SER A 41 5.01 8.15 1.56
CA SER A 41 4.84 7.26 0.39
C SER A 41 5.44 5.89 0.67
N SER A 42 4.58 4.92 1.00
CA SER A 42 5.06 3.58 1.29
C SER A 42 5.74 3.03 0.02
N THR A 43 6.82 2.27 0.16
CA THR A 43 7.43 1.59 -0.99
C THR A 43 6.40 0.75 -1.77
N ALA A 44 5.33 0.31 -1.10
CA ALA A 44 4.22 -0.41 -1.70
C ALA A 44 3.39 0.47 -2.67
N ASP A 45 3.12 1.73 -2.32
CA ASP A 45 2.41 2.67 -3.22
C ASP A 45 3.19 2.94 -4.50
N LYS A 46 4.53 3.05 -4.38
CA LYS A 46 5.43 3.21 -5.53
C LYS A 46 5.45 1.96 -6.41
N VAL A 47 5.59 0.78 -5.82
CA VAL A 47 5.56 -0.49 -6.57
C VAL A 47 4.20 -0.67 -7.26
N GLN A 48 3.10 -0.31 -6.62
CA GLN A 48 1.77 -0.38 -7.22
C GLN A 48 1.65 0.56 -8.43
N GLN A 49 2.11 1.80 -8.30
CA GLN A 49 2.15 2.77 -9.40
C GLN A 49 3.05 2.29 -10.55
N ASP A 50 4.26 1.81 -10.26
CA ASP A 50 5.18 1.29 -11.27
C ASP A 50 4.59 0.11 -12.05
N LEU A 51 3.85 -0.78 -11.37
CA LEU A 51 3.14 -1.88 -12.00
C LEU A 51 1.99 -1.41 -12.90
N LEU A 52 1.19 -0.43 -12.44
CA LEU A 52 0.12 0.17 -13.27
C LEU A 52 0.68 0.89 -14.50
N ASP A 53 1.80 1.58 -14.35
CA ASP A 53 2.51 2.22 -15.45
C ASP A 53 3.04 1.20 -16.47
N ALA A 54 3.60 0.08 -16.00
CA ALA A 54 4.04 -1.00 -16.87
C ALA A 54 2.87 -1.60 -17.66
N VAL A 55 1.73 -1.87 -17.01
CA VAL A 55 0.51 -2.36 -17.68
C VAL A 55 0.01 -1.36 -18.72
N SER A 56 0.00 -0.07 -18.37
CA SER A 56 -0.43 1.01 -19.28
C SER A 56 0.47 1.13 -20.52
N ARG A 57 1.79 0.89 -20.36
CA ARG A 57 2.73 0.84 -21.49
C ARG A 57 2.43 -0.33 -22.42
N VAL A 58 2.16 -1.52 -21.88
CA VAL A 58 1.77 -2.69 -22.68
C VAL A 58 0.51 -2.38 -23.48
N GLN A 59 -0.54 -1.84 -22.86
CA GLN A 59 -1.77 -1.47 -23.55
C GLN A 59 -1.53 -0.48 -24.70
N ARG A 60 -0.68 0.53 -24.47
CA ARG A 60 -0.35 1.52 -25.50
C ARG A 60 0.37 0.88 -26.68
N ILE A 61 1.34 0.00 -26.42
CA ILE A 61 2.09 -0.73 -27.44
C ILE A 61 1.15 -1.64 -28.24
N THR A 62 0.31 -2.42 -27.55
CA THR A 62 -0.68 -3.31 -28.16
C THR A 62 -1.61 -2.56 -29.10
N LYS A 63 -2.18 -1.43 -28.65
CA LYS A 63 -3.05 -0.58 -29.49
C LYS A 63 -2.32 -0.03 -30.71
N HIS A 64 -1.07 0.39 -30.54
CA HIS A 64 -0.26 0.86 -31.66
C HIS A 64 -0.04 -0.24 -32.69
N PHE A 65 0.35 -1.44 -32.27
CA PHE A 65 0.51 -2.57 -33.18
C PHE A 65 -0.79 -2.99 -33.87
N GLN A 66 -1.91 -3.00 -33.14
CA GLN A 66 -3.21 -3.31 -33.74
C GLN A 66 -3.58 -2.31 -34.83
N ALA A 67 -3.38 -1.01 -34.59
CA ALA A 67 -3.64 0.03 -35.58
C ALA A 67 -2.71 -0.11 -36.80
N THR A 68 -1.43 -0.39 -36.57
CA THR A 68 -0.44 -0.59 -37.66
C THR A 68 -0.79 -1.82 -38.50
N ILE A 69 -1.13 -2.96 -37.88
CA ILE A 69 -1.55 -4.16 -38.60
C ILE A 69 -2.78 -3.88 -39.46
N LEU A 70 -3.78 -3.20 -38.90
CA LEU A 70 -5.01 -2.89 -39.63
C LEU A 70 -4.74 -1.94 -40.81
N LYS A 71 -3.85 -0.96 -40.62
CA LYS A 71 -3.48 0.00 -41.67
C LYS A 71 -2.73 -0.67 -42.83
N GLU A 72 -1.71 -1.47 -42.52
CA GLU A 72 -0.81 -2.07 -43.53
C GLU A 72 -1.46 -3.29 -44.22
N PHE A 73 -2.24 -4.08 -43.48
CA PHE A 73 -2.76 -5.38 -43.95
C PHE A 73 -4.27 -5.44 -44.10
N GLY A 74 -5.02 -4.41 -43.66
CA GLY A 74 -6.50 -4.43 -43.67
C GLY A 74 -7.14 -4.62 -45.04
N THR A 75 -6.44 -4.22 -46.11
CA THR A 75 -6.93 -4.33 -47.50
C THR A 75 -6.05 -5.23 -48.37
N SER A 76 -4.80 -5.49 -47.97
CA SER A 76 -3.81 -6.22 -48.77
C SER A 76 -3.71 -7.71 -48.38
N ASP A 77 -3.78 -8.03 -47.08
CA ASP A 77 -3.75 -9.40 -46.57
C ASP A 77 -4.56 -9.52 -45.27
N ILE A 78 -5.86 -9.75 -45.44
CA ILE A 78 -6.81 -9.86 -44.32
C ILE A 78 -6.55 -11.08 -43.43
N GLN A 79 -5.81 -12.09 -43.90
CA GLN A 79 -5.49 -13.26 -43.09
C GLN A 79 -4.55 -12.90 -41.94
N VAL A 80 -3.60 -11.99 -42.18
CA VAL A 80 -2.72 -11.46 -41.12
C VAL A 80 -3.56 -10.81 -40.02
N VAL A 81 -4.48 -9.92 -40.39
CA VAL A 81 -5.38 -9.24 -39.44
C VAL A 81 -6.19 -10.25 -38.64
N THR A 82 -6.75 -11.26 -39.31
CA THR A 82 -7.62 -12.26 -38.67
C THR A 82 -6.83 -13.15 -37.70
N ARG A 83 -5.56 -13.45 -38.01
CA ARG A 83 -4.67 -14.24 -37.15
C ARG A 83 -4.15 -13.46 -35.95
N THR A 84 -3.87 -12.16 -36.08
CA THR A 84 -3.29 -11.36 -35.00
C THR A 84 -4.33 -10.74 -34.07
N ASN A 85 -5.54 -10.45 -34.54
CA ASN A 85 -6.58 -9.81 -33.73
C ASN A 85 -6.94 -10.56 -32.43
N PRO A 86 -7.07 -11.91 -32.44
CA PRO A 86 -7.31 -12.67 -31.22
C PRO A 86 -6.24 -12.44 -30.15
N THR A 87 -4.96 -12.36 -30.54
CA THR A 87 -3.84 -12.09 -29.63
C THR A 87 -3.94 -10.70 -29.01
N PHE A 88 -4.28 -9.66 -29.79
CA PHE A 88 -4.49 -8.32 -29.24
C PHE A 88 -5.64 -8.28 -28.23
N ARG A 89 -6.77 -8.95 -28.53
CA ARG A 89 -7.89 -9.07 -27.59
C ARG A 89 -7.53 -9.80 -26.31
N LEU A 90 -6.73 -10.86 -26.41
CA LEU A 90 -6.23 -11.60 -25.24
C LEU A 90 -5.36 -10.70 -24.35
N ILE A 91 -4.45 -9.93 -24.95
CA ILE A 91 -3.61 -8.98 -24.22
C ILE A 91 -4.46 -7.89 -23.55
N ASP A 92 -5.47 -7.36 -24.22
CA ASP A 92 -6.38 -6.38 -23.64
C ASP A 92 -7.16 -6.95 -22.44
N SER A 93 -7.67 -8.17 -22.54
CA SER A 93 -8.33 -8.86 -21.42
C SER A 93 -7.36 -9.03 -20.24
N PHE A 94 -6.18 -9.57 -20.51
CA PHE A 94 -5.17 -9.83 -19.48
C PHE A 94 -4.71 -8.54 -18.78
N THR A 95 -4.44 -7.48 -19.54
CA THR A 95 -4.02 -6.19 -18.95
C THR A 95 -5.13 -5.55 -18.11
N SER A 96 -6.40 -5.73 -18.47
CA SER A 96 -7.55 -5.28 -17.68
C SER A 96 -7.66 -6.03 -16.35
N GLU A 97 -7.51 -7.37 -16.38
CA GLU A 97 -7.51 -8.21 -15.18
C GLU A 97 -6.35 -7.86 -14.24
N VAL A 98 -5.13 -7.75 -14.77
CA VAL A 98 -3.94 -7.39 -14.00
C VAL A 98 -4.08 -5.99 -13.39
N SER A 99 -4.60 -5.01 -14.14
CA SER A 99 -4.84 -3.66 -13.60
C SER A 99 -5.84 -3.67 -12.43
N THR A 100 -6.90 -4.49 -12.54
CA THR A 100 -7.89 -4.67 -11.48
C THR A 100 -7.27 -5.30 -10.23
N LEU A 101 -6.45 -6.33 -10.41
CA LEU A 101 -5.73 -7.00 -9.33
C LEU A 101 -4.79 -6.04 -8.58
N ILE A 102 -4.02 -5.23 -9.32
CA ILE A 102 -3.11 -4.23 -8.75
C ILE A 102 -3.86 -3.14 -8.01
N SER A 103 -4.99 -2.67 -8.56
CA SER A 103 -5.72 -1.52 -8.01
C SER A 103 -6.60 -1.86 -6.81
N LYS A 104 -7.05 -3.11 -6.67
CA LYS A 104 -8.04 -3.50 -5.65
C LYS A 104 -7.55 -4.62 -4.75
N SER A 105 -7.27 -5.79 -5.31
CA SER A 105 -7.04 -7.00 -4.52
C SER A 105 -5.75 -6.96 -3.71
N ILE A 106 -4.66 -6.40 -4.27
CA ILE A 106 -3.39 -6.25 -3.55
C ILE A 106 -3.53 -5.28 -2.36
N PRO A 107 -4.07 -4.06 -2.53
CA PRO A 107 -4.36 -3.16 -1.41
C PRO A 107 -5.24 -3.79 -0.33
N GLU A 108 -6.36 -4.43 -0.71
CA GLU A 108 -7.26 -5.09 0.23
C GLU A 108 -6.55 -6.16 1.05
N THR A 109 -5.76 -7.03 0.40
CA THR A 109 -4.99 -8.08 1.09
C THR A 109 -3.96 -7.50 2.07
N ILE A 110 -3.28 -6.41 1.69
CA ILE A 110 -2.33 -5.72 2.57
C ILE A 110 -3.06 -5.13 3.79
N ASP A 111 -4.22 -4.50 3.55
CA ASP A 111 -5.02 -3.87 4.58
C ASP A 111 -5.59 -4.90 5.57
N ASP A 112 -6.02 -6.07 5.07
CA ASP A 112 -6.48 -7.19 5.87
C ASP A 112 -5.34 -7.79 6.70
N ILE A 113 -4.14 -7.98 6.13
CA ILE A 113 -2.97 -8.41 6.90
C ILE A 113 -2.63 -7.40 8.00
N ALA A 114 -2.71 -6.10 7.71
CA ALA A 114 -2.47 -5.06 8.69
C ALA A 114 -3.50 -5.10 9.83
N LYS A 115 -4.78 -5.31 9.51
CA LYS A 115 -5.89 -5.40 10.46
C LYS A 115 -5.90 -6.68 11.30
N GLU A 116 -5.71 -7.83 10.68
CA GLU A 116 -5.84 -9.13 11.34
C GLU A 116 -4.56 -9.56 12.06
N LYS A 117 -3.39 -9.23 11.53
CA LYS A 117 -2.11 -9.73 12.07
C LYS A 117 -1.35 -8.67 12.84
N LEU A 118 -1.17 -7.49 12.25
CA LEU A 118 -0.28 -6.48 12.83
C LEU A 118 -0.97 -5.68 13.95
N LEU A 119 -2.23 -5.29 13.77
CA LEU A 119 -3.00 -4.53 14.74
C LEU A 119 -3.15 -5.23 16.10
N PRO A 120 -3.45 -6.54 16.19
CA PRO A 120 -3.48 -7.26 17.46
C PRO A 120 -2.12 -7.33 18.16
N ILE A 121 -1.03 -7.47 17.41
CA ILE A 121 0.34 -7.45 17.97
C ILE A 121 0.69 -6.07 18.53
N ILE A 122 0.25 -5.00 17.87
CA ILE A 122 0.44 -3.63 18.34
C ILE A 122 -0.36 -3.41 19.63
N LYS A 123 -1.63 -3.82 19.65
CA LYS A 123 -2.51 -3.72 20.83
C LYS A 123 -2.00 -4.54 22.01
N SER A 124 -1.54 -5.77 21.80
CA SER A 124 -1.00 -6.62 22.89
C SER A 124 0.26 -6.05 23.53
N ARG A 125 1.02 -5.22 22.80
CA ARG A 125 2.20 -4.49 23.31
C ARG A 125 1.84 -3.21 24.08
N GLY A 126 0.54 -2.95 24.30
CA GLY A 126 0.01 -1.84 25.10
C GLY A 126 -0.04 -0.51 24.35
N TYR A 127 -0.11 -0.56 23.02
CA TYR A 127 -0.30 0.62 22.18
C TYR A 127 -1.76 0.65 21.69
N ASN A 128 -2.45 1.75 21.99
CA ASN A 128 -3.77 2.07 21.45
C ASN A 128 -3.63 3.00 20.26
#